data_AF-A0A1V6FPD8-F1
#
_entry.id   AF-A0A1V6FPD8-F1
#
_cell.length_a   1.000
_cell.length_b   1.000
_cell.length_c   1.000
_cell.angle_alpha   90.00
_cell.angle_beta   90.00
_cell.angle_gamma   90.00
#
_symmetry.space_group_name_H-M   'P 1'
#
loop_
_entity.id
_entity.type
_entity.pdbx_description
1 polymer ?
#
loop_
_entity_poly.entity_id
_entity_poly.type
_entity_poly.pdbx_seq_one_letter_code
_entity_poly.pdbx_strand_id
1 'polypeptide(L)'
;MATITAAQVNELRQKTGVGMMDCKKALVACNGDLEAAIEHLRKTGIAKAEKKAGRSATQGIFATLIEGNVGVIVELLCETDFVAKTDVFKQFGADLARKALHDFTDNGDISAKLAEATENELKELIGKIGENMHVRRAARWVSQGQVGSYLHTGVPYGVMVDVEGDCGADLLRDICLHVTAFAPAYITPADIPAEVIAKEREIAAAQMAGKPAAIIDNIVNGKISKWYGEVCLTKQPWINDNKTSLEKVAPKVTVKRFLRWQVGEEI
;
A
#
# COMPACT_ATOMS: atom_id res chain seq x y z
N MET A 1 -2.96 -25.22 -43.75
CA MET A 1 -3.06 -24.38 -42.54
C MET A 1 -4.52 -24.00 -42.37
N ALA A 2 -5.10 -24.16 -41.18
CA ALA A 2 -6.47 -23.73 -40.93
C ALA A 2 -6.63 -22.23 -41.22
N THR A 3 -7.66 -21.85 -41.96
CA THR A 3 -7.95 -20.44 -42.27
C THR A 3 -8.51 -19.76 -41.03
N ILE A 4 -7.66 -19.04 -40.29
CA ILE A 4 -8.08 -18.31 -39.08
C ILE A 4 -8.80 -17.02 -39.49
N THR A 5 -10.09 -16.93 -39.18
CA THR A 5 -10.92 -15.75 -39.50
C THR A 5 -10.74 -14.64 -38.47
N ALA A 6 -10.94 -13.38 -38.88
CA ALA A 6 -10.92 -12.24 -37.96
C ALA A 6 -11.99 -12.36 -36.85
N ALA A 7 -13.14 -12.97 -37.17
CA ALA A 7 -14.21 -13.24 -36.21
C ALA A 7 -13.75 -14.18 -35.08
N GLN A 8 -13.08 -15.29 -35.41
CA GLN A 8 -12.54 -16.23 -34.41
C GLN A 8 -11.49 -15.57 -33.51
N VAL A 9 -10.61 -14.74 -34.08
CA VAL A 9 -9.62 -14.00 -33.29
C VAL A 9 -10.31 -13.03 -32.32
N ASN A 10 -11.34 -12.31 -32.79
CA ASN A 10 -12.10 -11.39 -31.95
C ASN A 10 -12.89 -12.13 -30.85
N GLU A 11 -13.49 -13.28 -31.16
CA GLU A 11 -14.18 -14.12 -30.18
C GLU A 11 -13.21 -14.58 -29.08
N LEU A 12 -12.04 -15.12 -29.46
CA LEU A 12 -11.03 -15.55 -28.50
C LEU A 12 -10.54 -14.39 -27.64
N ARG A 13 -10.34 -13.21 -28.24
CA ARG A 13 -9.97 -11.99 -27.52
C ARG A 13 -11.05 -11.55 -26.53
N GLN A 14 -12.33 -11.64 -26.90
CA GLN A 14 -13.42 -11.30 -25.98
C GLN A 14 -13.50 -12.28 -24.81
N LYS A 15 -13.28 -13.58 -25.04
CA LYS A 15 -13.28 -14.61 -23.99
C LYS A 15 -12.09 -14.52 -23.03
N THR A 16 -10.91 -14.18 -23.53
CA THR A 16 -9.66 -14.23 -22.75
C THR A 16 -9.13 -12.86 -22.32
N GLY A 17 -9.51 -11.80 -23.03
CA GLY A 17 -8.97 -10.46 -22.86
C GLY A 17 -7.53 -10.29 -23.36
N VAL A 18 -6.92 -11.31 -23.95
CA VAL A 18 -5.53 -11.29 -24.41
C VAL A 18 -5.38 -10.48 -25.71
N GLY A 19 -4.20 -9.91 -25.95
CA GLY A 19 -3.90 -9.12 -27.14
C GLY A 19 -4.24 -9.83 -28.46
N MET A 20 -4.70 -9.06 -29.46
CA MET A 20 -5.22 -9.57 -30.74
C MET A 20 -4.24 -10.51 -31.46
N MET A 21 -2.95 -10.13 -31.51
CA MET A 21 -1.92 -10.92 -32.19
C MET A 21 -1.60 -12.23 -31.47
N ASP A 22 -1.70 -12.25 -30.14
CA ASP A 22 -1.48 -13.46 -29.36
C ASP A 22 -2.67 -14.42 -29.52
N CYS A 23 -3.91 -13.91 -29.54
CA CYS A 23 -5.09 -14.70 -29.88
C CYS A 23 -4.96 -15.33 -31.28
N LYS A 24 -4.51 -14.56 -32.27
CA LYS A 24 -4.28 -15.08 -33.63
C LYS A 24 -3.21 -16.18 -33.65
N LYS A 25 -2.09 -15.97 -32.96
CA LYS A 25 -1.00 -16.97 -32.87
C LYS A 25 -1.47 -18.26 -32.19
N ALA A 26 -2.23 -18.15 -31.11
CA ALA A 26 -2.79 -19.32 -30.40
C ALA A 26 -3.75 -20.11 -31.31
N LEU A 27 -4.66 -19.43 -32.01
CA LEU A 27 -5.55 -20.08 -32.98
C LEU A 27 -4.78 -20.77 -34.11
N VAL A 28 -3.70 -20.16 -34.63
CA VAL A 28 -2.84 -20.81 -35.62
C VAL A 28 -2.17 -22.06 -35.05
N ALA A 29 -1.64 -22.00 -33.84
CA ALA A 29 -0.98 -23.13 -33.17
C ALA A 29 -1.96 -24.27 -32.85
N CYS A 30 -3.22 -23.95 -32.61
CA CYS A 30 -4.28 -24.90 -32.26
C CYS A 30 -5.19 -25.24 -33.46
N ASN A 31 -4.78 -24.96 -34.69
CA ASN A 31 -5.54 -25.26 -35.91
C ASN A 31 -6.98 -24.69 -35.92
N GLY A 32 -7.21 -23.56 -35.27
CA GLY A 32 -8.50 -22.88 -35.17
C GLY A 32 -9.42 -23.41 -34.06
N ASP A 33 -8.98 -24.37 -33.26
CA ASP A 33 -9.71 -24.85 -32.08
C ASP A 33 -9.66 -23.78 -30.97
N LEU A 34 -10.84 -23.26 -30.61
CA LEU A 34 -10.99 -22.20 -29.61
C LEU A 34 -10.63 -22.67 -28.20
N GLU A 35 -11.05 -23.86 -27.79
CA GLU A 35 -10.81 -24.37 -26.43
C GLU A 35 -9.33 -24.71 -26.25
N ALA A 36 -8.74 -25.38 -27.25
CA ALA A 36 -7.30 -25.63 -27.25
C ALA A 36 -6.49 -24.33 -27.29
N ALA A 37 -6.96 -23.29 -28.00
CA ALA A 37 -6.31 -21.98 -28.01
C ALA A 37 -6.38 -21.26 -26.65
N ILE A 38 -7.49 -21.39 -25.90
CA ILE A 38 -7.60 -20.87 -24.53
C ILE A 38 -6.56 -21.55 -23.62
N GLU A 39 -6.47 -22.87 -23.67
CA GLU A 39 -5.47 -23.62 -22.88
C GLU A 39 -4.03 -23.23 -23.28
N HIS A 40 -3.78 -23.06 -24.58
CA HIS A 40 -2.49 -22.60 -25.10
C HIS A 40 -2.14 -21.19 -24.61
N LEU A 41 -3.11 -20.27 -24.57
CA LEU A 41 -2.90 -18.92 -24.06
C LEU A 41 -2.56 -18.92 -22.57
N ARG A 42 -3.18 -19.78 -21.76
CA ARG A 42 -2.81 -19.95 -20.34
C ARG A 42 -1.37 -20.40 -20.17
N LYS A 43 -0.97 -21.47 -20.88
CA LYS A 43 0.41 -21.99 -20.82
C LYS A 43 1.44 -20.95 -21.27
N THR A 44 1.17 -20.25 -22.35
CA THR A 44 2.08 -19.21 -22.87
C THR A 44 2.07 -17.92 -22.05
N GLY A 45 0.97 -17.62 -21.35
CA GLY A 45 0.86 -16.52 -20.40
C GLY A 45 1.82 -16.67 -19.23
N ILE A 46 1.90 -17.87 -18.64
CA ILE A 46 2.85 -18.18 -17.54
C ILE A 46 4.30 -17.94 -18.01
N ALA A 47 4.68 -18.48 -19.17
CA ALA A 47 6.01 -18.29 -19.72
C ALA A 47 6.33 -16.81 -20.04
N LYS A 48 5.32 -16.00 -20.40
CA LYS A 48 5.49 -14.56 -20.59
C LYS A 48 5.72 -13.83 -19.27
N ALA A 49 4.99 -14.23 -18.21
CA ALA A 49 5.16 -13.66 -16.89
C ALA A 49 6.59 -13.91 -16.36
N GLU A 50 7.11 -15.13 -16.49
CA GLU A 50 8.49 -15.48 -16.10
C GLU A 50 9.53 -14.63 -16.86
N LYS A 51 9.35 -14.45 -18.17
CA LYS A 51 10.24 -13.59 -18.99
C LYS A 51 10.17 -12.12 -18.61
N LYS A 52 9.09 -11.67 -17.98
CA LYS A 52 8.87 -10.29 -17.57
C LYS A 52 9.28 -10.02 -16.13
N ALA A 53 9.37 -11.06 -15.29
CA ALA A 53 9.66 -10.96 -13.86
C ALA A 53 10.87 -10.07 -13.53
N GLY A 54 11.93 -10.11 -14.36
CA GLY A 54 13.14 -9.29 -14.17
C GLY A 54 13.03 -7.82 -14.59
N ARG A 55 11.89 -7.34 -15.08
CA ARG A 55 11.70 -5.93 -15.46
C ARG A 55 11.37 -5.08 -14.25
N SER A 56 11.79 -3.82 -14.24
CA SER A 56 11.42 -2.91 -13.15
C SER A 56 9.91 -2.60 -13.18
N ALA A 57 9.25 -2.73 -12.02
CA ALA A 57 7.86 -2.36 -11.80
C ALA A 57 7.83 -1.46 -10.56
N THR A 58 7.62 -0.16 -10.76
CA THR A 58 7.63 0.86 -9.69
C THR A 58 6.37 1.73 -9.68
N GLN A 59 5.50 1.56 -10.68
CA GLN A 59 4.17 2.17 -10.73
C GLN A 59 3.15 1.20 -10.14
N GLY A 60 1.96 1.67 -9.77
CA GLY A 60 0.98 0.77 -9.16
C GLY A 60 -0.13 1.48 -8.39
N ILE A 61 -0.82 0.71 -7.56
CA ILE A 61 -1.91 1.17 -6.71
C ILE A 61 -1.80 0.56 -5.31
N PHE A 62 -2.46 1.22 -4.36
CA PHE A 62 -2.92 0.56 -3.14
C PHE A 62 -4.39 0.18 -3.28
N ALA A 63 -4.75 -0.96 -2.72
CA ALA A 63 -6.13 -1.37 -2.50
C ALA A 63 -6.36 -1.60 -1.00
N THR A 64 -7.48 -1.10 -0.48
CA THR A 64 -7.86 -1.28 0.93
C THR A 64 -9.26 -1.86 1.03
N LEU A 65 -9.51 -2.59 2.10
CA LEU A 65 -10.84 -3.07 2.47
C LEU A 65 -10.94 -3.12 4.00
N ILE A 66 -12.07 -2.67 4.54
CA ILE A 66 -12.35 -2.69 5.98
C ILE A 66 -13.74 -3.29 6.17
N GLU A 67 -13.83 -4.33 7.02
CA GLU A 67 -15.09 -4.95 7.44
C GLU A 67 -15.07 -5.14 8.95
N GLY A 68 -15.97 -4.44 9.66
CA GLY A 68 -15.98 -4.43 11.12
C GLY A 68 -14.67 -3.87 11.70
N ASN A 69 -13.99 -4.67 12.51
CA ASN A 69 -12.71 -4.32 13.14
C ASN A 69 -11.49 -4.88 12.38
N VAL A 70 -11.68 -5.43 11.18
CA VAL A 70 -10.61 -5.97 10.34
C VAL A 70 -10.36 -5.02 9.16
N GLY A 71 -9.11 -4.64 8.95
CA GLY A 71 -8.69 -3.83 7.81
C GLY A 71 -7.49 -4.41 7.10
N VAL A 72 -7.45 -4.23 5.78
CA VAL A 72 -6.34 -4.65 4.92
C VAL A 72 -5.88 -3.51 4.02
N ILE A 73 -4.60 -3.55 3.68
CA ILE A 73 -3.99 -2.75 2.63
C ILE A 73 -3.05 -3.63 1.81
N VAL A 74 -3.09 -3.49 0.49
CA VAL A 74 -2.26 -4.24 -0.47
C VAL A 74 -1.63 -3.26 -1.46
N GLU A 75 -0.32 -3.37 -1.67
CA GLU A 75 0.40 -2.69 -2.76
C GLU A 75 0.57 -3.63 -3.95
N LEU A 76 0.00 -3.24 -5.08
CA LEU A 76 0.13 -3.94 -6.35
C LEU A 76 0.90 -3.06 -7.34
N LEU A 77 2.04 -3.57 -7.82
CA LEU A 77 2.89 -2.86 -8.76
C LEU A 77 2.74 -3.36 -10.20
N CYS A 78 3.00 -2.45 -11.14
CA CYS A 78 3.10 -2.64 -12.58
C CYS A 78 4.25 -1.80 -13.18
N GLU A 79 4.53 -1.96 -14.47
CA GLU A 79 5.60 -1.22 -15.14
C GLU A 79 5.20 0.26 -15.34
N THR A 80 3.94 0.53 -15.76
CA THR A 80 3.51 1.86 -16.18
C THR A 80 2.32 2.41 -15.39
N ASP A 81 2.20 3.74 -15.35
CA ASP A 81 1.07 4.43 -14.74
C ASP A 81 -0.23 4.28 -15.56
N PHE A 82 -0.11 4.01 -16.86
CA PHE A 82 -1.23 3.69 -17.73
C PHE A 82 -1.97 2.43 -17.25
N VAL A 83 -1.23 1.34 -16.96
CA VAL A 83 -1.83 0.10 -16.45
C VAL A 83 -2.44 0.31 -15.07
N ALA A 84 -1.76 1.03 -14.18
CA ALA A 84 -2.25 1.36 -12.83
C ALA A 84 -3.62 2.05 -12.84
N LYS A 85 -3.94 2.80 -13.90
CA LYS A 85 -5.20 3.54 -14.05
C LYS A 85 -6.35 2.72 -14.63
N THR A 86 -6.08 1.53 -15.18
CA THR A 86 -7.11 0.69 -15.82
C THR A 86 -8.03 0.02 -14.82
N ASP A 87 -9.31 -0.18 -15.21
CA ASP A 87 -10.30 -0.84 -14.35
C ASP A 87 -9.94 -2.30 -14.05
N VAL A 88 -9.33 -3.00 -15.02
CA VAL A 88 -8.91 -4.39 -14.84
C VAL A 88 -7.85 -4.51 -13.73
N PHE A 89 -6.88 -3.59 -13.70
CA PHE A 89 -5.83 -3.58 -12.68
C PHE A 89 -6.37 -3.18 -11.30
N LYS A 90 -7.23 -2.15 -11.25
CA LYS A 90 -7.92 -1.72 -10.02
C LYS A 90 -8.81 -2.82 -9.45
N GLN A 91 -9.55 -3.51 -10.31
CA GLN A 91 -10.40 -4.62 -9.89
C GLN A 91 -9.56 -5.76 -9.31
N PHE A 92 -8.44 -6.11 -9.94
CA PHE A 92 -7.53 -7.11 -9.39
C PHE A 92 -6.98 -6.70 -8.02
N GLY A 93 -6.59 -5.43 -7.82
CA GLY A 93 -6.23 -4.91 -6.51
C GLY A 93 -7.34 -5.07 -5.46
N ALA A 94 -8.59 -4.78 -5.82
CA ALA A 94 -9.74 -4.99 -4.94
C ALA A 94 -9.98 -6.48 -4.63
N ASP A 95 -9.74 -7.37 -5.59
CA ASP A 95 -9.83 -8.82 -5.40
C ASP A 95 -8.76 -9.33 -4.43
N LEU A 96 -7.54 -8.81 -4.54
CA LEU A 96 -6.46 -9.08 -3.58
C LEU A 96 -6.83 -8.63 -2.17
N ALA A 97 -7.42 -7.43 -2.02
CA ALA A 97 -7.87 -6.93 -0.72
C ALA A 97 -8.99 -7.80 -0.12
N ARG A 98 -9.97 -8.22 -0.93
CA ARG A 98 -11.02 -9.17 -0.49
C ARG A 98 -10.42 -10.49 -0.02
N LYS A 99 -9.54 -11.08 -0.84
CA LYS A 99 -8.84 -12.32 -0.50
C LYS A 99 -8.04 -12.17 0.79
N ALA A 100 -7.26 -11.10 0.91
CA ALA A 100 -6.48 -10.78 2.10
C ALA A 100 -7.36 -10.68 3.36
N LEU A 101 -8.54 -10.07 3.27
CA LEU A 101 -9.44 -9.91 4.41
C LEU A 101 -10.07 -11.24 4.83
N HIS A 102 -10.61 -11.98 3.86
CA HIS A 102 -11.48 -13.16 4.08
C HIS A 102 -10.72 -14.49 4.23
N ASP A 103 -9.61 -14.67 3.51
CA ASP A 103 -8.90 -15.96 3.45
C ASP A 103 -7.76 -16.07 4.48
N PHE A 104 -7.38 -14.96 5.13
CA PHE A 104 -6.28 -14.91 6.09
C PHE A 104 -6.77 -14.58 7.50
N THR A 105 -6.06 -15.09 8.50
CA THR A 105 -6.35 -14.83 9.93
C THR A 105 -5.23 -14.07 10.63
N ASP A 106 -4.06 -13.95 10.01
CA ASP A 106 -2.90 -13.24 10.53
C ASP A 106 -3.21 -11.77 10.89
N ASN A 107 -2.52 -11.25 11.90
CA ASN A 107 -2.60 -9.86 12.34
C ASN A 107 -1.22 -9.19 12.23
N GLY A 108 -0.91 -8.65 11.05
CA GLY A 108 0.39 -8.07 10.74
C GLY A 108 0.68 -8.12 9.24
N ASP A 109 1.96 -8.31 8.91
CA ASP A 109 2.43 -8.51 7.55
C ASP A 109 1.96 -9.86 6.99
N ILE A 110 1.34 -9.84 5.81
CA ILE A 110 0.88 -11.02 5.07
C ILE A 110 1.43 -11.08 3.65
N SER A 111 2.44 -10.25 3.34
CA SER A 111 2.96 -10.01 1.99
C SER A 111 3.34 -11.31 1.26
N ALA A 112 4.20 -12.12 1.88
CA ALA A 112 4.68 -13.37 1.26
C ALA A 112 3.55 -14.37 1.05
N LYS A 113 2.66 -14.53 2.04
CA LYS A 113 1.55 -15.48 1.97
C LYS A 113 0.50 -15.07 0.93
N LEU A 114 0.20 -13.78 0.83
CA LEU A 114 -0.73 -13.26 -0.17
C LEU A 114 -0.15 -13.39 -1.59
N ALA A 115 1.13 -13.07 -1.78
CA ALA A 115 1.81 -13.22 -3.06
C ALA A 115 1.82 -14.69 -3.53
N GLU A 116 2.14 -15.63 -2.65
CA GLU A 116 2.08 -17.07 -2.94
C GLU A 116 0.66 -17.52 -3.28
N ALA A 117 -0.33 -17.12 -2.47
CA ALA A 117 -1.72 -17.52 -2.66
C ALA A 117 -2.40 -16.91 -3.91
N THR A 118 -1.76 -15.96 -4.59
CA THR A 118 -2.32 -15.24 -5.75
C THR A 118 -1.40 -15.28 -6.98
N GLU A 119 -0.38 -16.14 -6.95
CA GLU A 119 0.64 -16.23 -8.00
C GLU A 119 0.03 -16.57 -9.36
N ASN A 120 -0.95 -17.48 -9.39
CA ASN A 120 -1.58 -17.93 -10.63
C ASN A 120 -2.44 -16.82 -11.24
N GLU A 121 -3.28 -16.16 -10.45
CA GLU A 121 -4.13 -15.07 -10.89
C GLU A 121 -3.30 -13.86 -11.37
N LEU A 122 -2.19 -13.57 -10.69
CA LEU A 122 -1.24 -12.54 -11.11
C LEU A 122 -0.58 -12.90 -12.46
N LYS A 123 -0.15 -14.15 -12.65
CA LYS A 123 0.41 -14.64 -13.92
C LYS A 123 -0.60 -14.56 -15.07
N GLU A 124 -1.87 -14.88 -14.82
CA GLU A 124 -2.94 -14.71 -15.80
C GLU A 124 -3.12 -13.23 -16.17
N LEU A 125 -3.11 -12.32 -15.19
CA LEU A 125 -3.20 -10.87 -15.44
C LEU A 125 -2.02 -10.35 -16.26
N ILE A 126 -0.79 -10.79 -15.95
CA ILE A 126 0.41 -10.46 -16.72
C ILE A 126 0.29 -10.98 -18.15
N GLY A 127 -0.23 -12.19 -18.36
CA GLY A 127 -0.49 -12.75 -19.69
C GLY A 127 -1.48 -11.91 -20.51
N LYS A 128 -2.49 -11.35 -19.83
CA LYS A 128 -3.52 -10.50 -20.43
C LYS A 128 -3.03 -9.09 -20.77
N ILE A 129 -2.38 -8.42 -19.81
CA ILE A 129 -1.97 -7.01 -19.94
C ILE A 129 -0.60 -6.89 -20.62
N GLY A 130 0.31 -7.83 -20.36
CA GLY A 130 1.64 -7.82 -20.95
C GLY A 130 2.62 -6.87 -20.26
N GLU A 131 2.44 -6.55 -18.98
CA GLU A 131 3.42 -5.86 -18.13
C GLU A 131 3.84 -6.76 -16.97
N ASN A 132 5.06 -6.57 -16.47
CA ASN A 132 5.49 -7.13 -15.21
C ASN A 132 4.66 -6.57 -14.07
N MET A 133 4.24 -7.43 -13.14
CA MET A 133 3.39 -7.05 -12.01
C MET A 133 3.77 -7.88 -10.80
N HIS A 134 3.68 -7.28 -9.61
CA HIS A 134 3.99 -7.96 -8.35
C HIS A 134 3.07 -7.48 -7.24
N VAL A 135 2.58 -8.43 -6.44
CA VAL A 135 2.01 -8.12 -5.11
C VAL A 135 3.20 -7.84 -4.20
N ARG A 136 3.46 -6.56 -3.94
CA ARG A 136 4.72 -6.15 -3.30
C ARG A 136 4.68 -6.35 -1.79
N ARG A 137 3.65 -5.79 -1.16
CA ARG A 137 3.44 -5.91 0.28
C ARG A 137 1.98 -5.78 0.64
N ALA A 138 1.61 -6.37 1.76
CA ALA A 138 0.27 -6.35 2.30
C ALA A 138 0.28 -6.44 3.82
N ALA A 139 -0.64 -5.72 4.45
CA ALA A 139 -0.89 -5.81 5.88
C ALA A 139 -2.36 -6.09 6.14
N ARG A 140 -2.63 -6.96 7.13
CA ARG A 140 -3.95 -7.26 7.64
C ARG A 140 -3.98 -7.04 9.13
N TRP A 141 -4.88 -6.20 9.61
CA TRP A 141 -4.99 -5.82 11.01
C TRP A 141 -6.36 -6.20 11.57
N VAL A 142 -6.33 -6.82 12.75
CA VAL A 142 -7.51 -7.00 13.60
C VAL A 142 -7.38 -6.06 14.78
N SER A 143 -8.31 -5.11 14.91
CA SER A 143 -8.33 -4.09 15.95
C SER A 143 -9.18 -4.51 17.15
N GLN A 144 -8.84 -4.02 18.34
CA GLN A 144 -9.75 -4.05 19.51
C GLN A 144 -10.74 -2.88 19.51
N GLY A 145 -10.52 -1.88 18.65
CA GLY A 145 -11.46 -0.79 18.37
C GLY A 145 -11.86 -0.83 16.90
N GLN A 146 -11.31 0.09 16.10
CA GLN A 146 -11.63 0.24 14.69
C GLN A 146 -10.38 0.54 13.85
N VAL A 147 -10.48 0.19 12.56
CA VAL A 147 -9.45 0.47 11.57
C VAL A 147 -9.96 1.54 10.61
N GLY A 148 -9.12 2.53 10.30
CA GLY A 148 -9.37 3.54 9.27
C GLY A 148 -8.37 3.39 8.13
N SER A 149 -8.76 3.81 6.92
CA SER A 149 -7.81 3.91 5.79
C SER A 149 -8.04 5.16 4.95
N TYR A 150 -7.00 5.57 4.24
CA TYR A 150 -7.08 6.63 3.22
C TYR A 150 -6.12 6.34 2.07
N LEU A 151 -6.61 6.52 0.85
CA LEU A 151 -5.84 6.49 -0.38
C LEU A 151 -5.77 7.90 -0.95
N HIS A 152 -4.56 8.43 -1.11
CA HIS A 152 -4.35 9.76 -1.66
C HIS A 152 -4.09 9.67 -3.17
N THR A 153 -4.74 10.54 -3.95
CA THR A 153 -4.74 10.47 -5.43
C THR A 153 -3.67 11.35 -6.09
N GLY A 154 -3.10 12.32 -5.39
CA GLY A 154 -2.05 13.20 -5.93
C GLY A 154 -0.70 12.49 -5.98
N VAL A 155 -0.11 12.28 -4.80
CA VAL A 155 0.96 11.31 -4.59
C VAL A 155 0.31 10.01 -4.11
N PRO A 156 0.60 8.85 -4.71
CA PRO A 156 -0.11 7.60 -4.43
C PRO A 156 0.30 7.05 -3.06
N TYR A 157 -0.25 7.63 -1.99
CA TYR A 157 -0.08 7.17 -0.63
C TYR A 157 -1.23 6.26 -0.21
N GLY A 158 -0.89 5.18 0.47
CA GLY A 158 -1.82 4.32 1.18
C GLY A 158 -1.58 4.42 2.68
N VAL A 159 -2.64 4.75 3.43
CA VAL A 159 -2.61 4.86 4.89
C VAL A 159 -3.63 3.93 5.52
N MET A 160 -3.23 3.29 6.60
CA MET A 160 -4.11 2.52 7.48
C MET A 160 -3.75 2.82 8.93
N VAL A 161 -4.77 3.04 9.77
CA VAL A 161 -4.63 3.39 11.19
C VAL A 161 -5.51 2.48 12.04
N ASP A 162 -4.99 2.04 13.17
CA ASP A 162 -5.70 1.21 14.16
C ASP A 162 -5.90 2.05 15.42
N VAL A 163 -7.15 2.23 15.84
CA VAL A 163 -7.49 3.10 16.97
C VAL A 163 -8.45 2.42 17.94
N GLU A 164 -8.28 2.76 19.22
CA GLU A 164 -9.18 2.39 20.31
C GLU A 164 -9.80 3.66 20.94
N GLY A 165 -10.96 3.50 21.57
CA GLY A 165 -11.67 4.57 22.26
C GLY A 165 -12.73 5.29 21.42
N ASP A 166 -13.12 6.49 21.86
CA ASP A 166 -14.21 7.28 21.30
C ASP A 166 -13.76 8.03 20.04
N CYS A 167 -13.69 7.32 18.92
CA CYS A 167 -13.27 7.86 17.62
C CYS A 167 -14.43 7.78 16.62
N GLY A 168 -15.09 8.91 16.34
CA GLY A 168 -16.10 9.00 15.29
C GLY A 168 -15.48 8.90 13.89
N ALA A 169 -16.31 8.61 12.88
CA ALA A 169 -15.85 8.43 11.50
C ALA A 169 -15.07 9.63 10.94
N ASP A 170 -15.51 10.86 11.25
CA ASP A 170 -14.83 12.08 10.81
C ASP A 170 -13.44 12.22 11.45
N LEU A 171 -13.33 11.95 12.75
CA LEU A 171 -12.05 11.99 13.45
C LEU A 171 -11.09 10.90 12.94
N LEU A 172 -11.60 9.68 12.72
CA LEU A 172 -10.80 8.59 12.15
C LEU A 172 -10.27 8.96 10.77
N ARG A 173 -11.12 9.61 9.96
CA ARG A 173 -10.73 10.12 8.66
C ARG A 173 -9.65 11.20 8.78
N ASP A 174 -9.82 12.16 9.68
CA ASP A 174 -8.83 13.21 9.89
C ASP A 174 -7.49 12.65 10.38
N ILE A 175 -7.48 11.62 11.22
CA ILE A 175 -6.25 10.92 11.63
C ILE A 175 -5.54 10.33 10.39
N CYS A 176 -6.27 9.65 9.49
CA CYS A 176 -5.68 9.13 8.25
C CYS A 176 -5.10 10.24 7.34
N LEU A 177 -5.84 11.35 7.20
CA LEU A 177 -5.40 12.51 6.43
C LEU A 177 -4.13 13.14 7.04
N HIS A 178 -4.11 13.27 8.37
CA HIS A 178 -2.99 13.80 9.13
C HIS A 178 -1.74 12.94 8.93
N VAL A 179 -1.86 11.61 9.07
CA VAL A 179 -0.75 10.67 8.84
C VAL A 179 -0.23 10.81 7.40
N THR A 180 -1.12 10.96 6.42
CA THR A 180 -0.72 11.15 5.01
C THR A 180 0.09 12.42 4.81
N ALA A 181 -0.36 13.54 5.38
CA ALA A 181 0.21 14.86 5.17
C ALA A 181 1.51 15.10 5.97
N PHE A 182 1.53 14.70 7.24
CA PHE A 182 2.61 15.05 8.17
C PHE A 182 3.62 13.93 8.43
N ALA A 183 3.39 12.73 7.90
CA ALA A 183 4.31 11.58 7.95
C ALA A 183 4.97 11.40 9.33
N PRO A 184 4.19 11.28 10.44
CA PRO A 184 4.76 11.02 11.76
C PRO A 184 5.62 9.76 11.75
N ALA A 185 6.73 9.78 12.47
CA ALA A 185 7.60 8.61 12.64
C ALA A 185 7.18 7.76 13.84
N TYR A 186 6.55 8.38 14.83
CA TYR A 186 6.13 7.75 16.09
C TYR A 186 4.69 8.17 16.44
N ILE A 187 4.01 7.41 17.29
CA ILE A 187 2.68 7.79 17.78
C ILE A 187 2.83 8.84 18.89
N THR A 188 3.64 8.51 19.90
CA THR A 188 3.91 9.32 21.09
C THR A 188 5.40 9.41 21.37
N PRO A 189 5.85 10.37 22.21
CA PRO A 189 7.24 10.42 22.67
C PRO A 189 7.72 9.15 23.38
N ALA A 190 6.81 8.37 23.98
CA ALA A 190 7.15 7.14 24.68
C ALA A 190 7.50 6.00 23.73
N ASP A 191 7.11 6.09 22.45
CA ASP A 191 7.42 5.08 21.43
C ASP A 191 8.81 5.30 20.81
N ILE A 192 9.48 6.41 21.14
CA ILE A 192 10.79 6.74 20.58
C ILE A 192 11.88 5.96 21.34
N PRO A 193 12.76 5.22 20.65
CA PRO A 193 13.89 4.55 21.29
C PRO A 193 14.78 5.53 22.05
N ALA A 194 15.24 5.13 23.23
CA ALA A 194 16.00 5.99 24.14
C ALA A 194 17.30 6.51 23.52
N GLU A 195 17.93 5.70 22.67
CA GLU A 195 19.13 6.06 21.91
C GLU A 195 18.87 7.16 20.88
N VAL A 196 17.69 7.20 20.25
CA VAL A 196 17.31 8.26 19.31
C VAL A 196 17.10 9.56 20.08
N ILE A 197 16.41 9.51 21.22
CA ILE A 197 16.24 10.67 22.11
C ILE A 197 17.60 11.18 22.60
N ALA A 198 18.49 10.28 23.03
CA ALA A 198 19.83 10.64 23.49
C ALA A 198 20.64 11.31 22.38
N LYS A 199 20.57 10.78 21.16
CA LYS A 199 21.27 11.35 20.01
C LYS A 199 20.74 12.74 19.66
N GLU A 200 19.43 12.94 19.70
CA GLU A 200 18.85 14.23 19.39
C GLU A 200 19.14 15.28 20.48
N ARG A 201 19.24 14.84 21.75
CA ARG A 201 19.72 15.70 22.85
C ARG A 201 21.18 16.11 22.67
N GLU A 202 22.05 15.19 22.26
CA GLU A 202 23.45 15.46 21.95
C GLU A 202 23.56 16.52 20.83
N ILE A 203 22.82 16.33 19.73
CA ILE A 203 22.79 17.28 18.60
C ILE A 203 22.29 18.66 19.06
N ALA A 204 21.21 18.70 19.85
CA ALA A 204 20.68 19.94 20.39
C ALA A 204 21.67 20.68 21.32
N ALA A 205 22.42 19.93 22.15
CA ALA A 205 23.41 20.46 23.07
C ALA A 205 24.66 21.00 22.34
N ALA A 206 25.14 20.28 21.32
CA ALA A 206 26.28 20.70 20.50
C ALA A 206 26.05 22.06 19.83
N GLN A 207 24.80 22.37 19.47
CA GLN A 207 24.42 23.68 18.92
C GLN A 207 24.51 24.83 19.94
N MET A 208 24.66 24.55 21.24
CA MET A 208 24.65 25.52 22.33
C MET A 208 26.06 25.81 22.92
N ALA A 209 27.12 25.55 22.16
CA ALA A 209 28.51 25.79 22.57
C ALA A 209 28.70 27.22 23.12
N GLY A 210 29.43 27.33 24.23
CA GLY A 210 29.75 28.61 24.88
C GLY A 210 28.68 29.16 25.84
N LYS A 211 27.59 28.43 26.11
CA LYS A 211 26.58 28.80 27.11
C LYS A 211 26.79 28.08 28.46
N PRO A 212 26.29 28.63 29.59
CA PRO A 212 26.32 27.94 30.89
C PRO A 212 25.49 26.64 30.88
N ALA A 213 25.99 25.58 31.52
CA ALA A 213 25.36 24.25 31.54
C ALA A 213 23.88 24.27 31.97
N ALA A 214 23.53 25.01 33.02
CA ALA A 214 22.14 25.13 33.51
C ALA A 214 21.19 25.77 32.49
N ILE A 215 21.70 26.64 31.60
CA ILE A 215 20.89 27.25 30.53
C ILE A 215 20.81 26.29 29.34
N ILE A 216 21.87 25.51 29.08
CA ILE A 216 21.90 24.50 28.01
C ILE A 216 20.81 23.46 28.22
N ASP A 217 20.68 22.89 29.42
CA ASP A 217 19.70 21.83 29.69
C ASP A 217 18.25 22.29 29.43
N ASN A 218 17.91 23.51 29.87
CA ASN A 218 16.59 24.10 29.62
C ASN A 218 16.32 24.32 28.13
N ILE A 219 17.32 24.77 27.37
CA ILE A 219 17.19 24.97 25.92
C ILE A 219 17.05 23.62 25.21
N VAL A 220 17.86 22.63 25.57
CA VAL A 220 17.80 21.27 25.01
C VAL A 220 16.42 20.67 25.23
N ASN A 221 15.87 20.77 26.44
CA ASN A 221 14.51 20.28 26.72
C ASN A 221 13.45 20.96 25.87
N GLY A 222 13.54 22.28 25.67
CA GLY A 222 12.64 23.01 24.77
C GLY A 222 12.74 22.55 23.31
N LYS A 223 13.97 22.30 22.81
CA LYS A 223 14.22 21.78 21.47
C LYS A 223 13.66 20.37 21.29
N ILE A 224 13.87 19.48 22.25
CA ILE A 224 13.31 18.12 22.23
C ILE A 224 11.78 18.17 22.25
N SER A 225 11.18 19.04 23.05
CA SER A 225 9.73 19.22 23.06
C SER A 225 9.20 19.69 21.71
N LYS A 226 9.94 20.55 20.99
CA LYS A 226 9.59 20.98 19.64
C LYS A 226 9.71 19.82 18.65
N TRP A 227 10.81 19.07 18.71
CA TRP A 227 11.06 17.91 17.87
C TRP A 227 9.98 16.83 18.02
N TYR A 228 9.46 16.60 19.23
CA TYR A 228 8.29 15.74 19.40
C TYR A 228 7.09 16.21 18.58
N GLY A 229 6.85 17.51 18.46
CA GLY A 229 5.83 18.09 17.59
C GLY A 229 6.10 17.94 16.09
N GLU A 230 7.29 17.49 15.69
CA GLU A 230 7.64 17.19 14.31
C GLU A 230 7.49 15.69 14.01
N VAL A 231 7.83 14.81 14.96
CA VAL A 231 7.91 13.35 14.70
C VAL A 231 6.80 12.51 15.33
N CYS A 232 6.07 13.00 16.34
CA CYS A 232 5.02 12.25 17.03
C CYS A 232 3.62 12.66 16.58
N LEU A 233 2.83 11.72 16.08
CA LEU A 233 1.43 11.94 15.66
C LEU A 233 0.62 12.70 16.71
N THR A 234 0.73 12.30 17.98
CA THR A 234 -0.02 12.90 19.09
C THR A 234 0.36 14.35 19.42
N LYS A 235 1.58 14.78 19.04
CA LYS A 235 2.14 16.10 19.35
C LYS A 235 2.15 17.04 18.15
N GLN A 236 2.03 16.51 16.93
CA GLN A 236 2.02 17.30 15.71
C GLN A 236 0.88 18.35 15.72
N PRO A 237 1.10 19.55 15.16
CA PRO A 237 0.04 20.53 14.93
C PRO A 237 -1.10 19.90 14.12
N TRP A 238 -2.32 19.98 14.64
CA TRP A 238 -3.45 19.27 14.06
C TRP A 238 -3.81 19.80 12.68
N ILE A 239 -4.06 18.89 11.73
CA ILE A 239 -4.32 19.20 10.32
C ILE A 239 -5.43 20.25 10.09
N ASN A 240 -6.41 20.34 11.00
CA ASN A 240 -7.55 21.24 10.84
C ASN A 240 -7.32 22.67 11.34
N ASP A 241 -6.38 22.90 12.27
CA ASP A 241 -6.25 24.23 12.91
C ASP A 241 -4.82 24.68 13.25
N ASN A 242 -3.81 23.82 13.13
CA ASN A 242 -2.40 24.06 13.46
C ASN A 242 -2.12 24.65 14.86
N LYS A 243 -3.11 24.68 15.76
CA LYS A 243 -3.04 25.26 17.12
C LYS A 243 -3.21 24.18 18.18
N THR A 244 -3.96 23.14 17.86
CA THR A 244 -4.17 21.96 18.70
C THR A 244 -3.30 20.80 18.22
N SER A 245 -3.50 19.63 18.82
CA SER A 245 -2.84 18.37 18.48
C SER A 245 -3.81 17.22 18.74
N LEU A 246 -3.55 16.04 18.20
CA LEU A 246 -4.45 14.88 18.34
C LEU A 246 -4.76 14.58 19.82
N GLU A 247 -3.77 14.64 20.70
CA GLU A 247 -3.96 14.40 22.14
C GLU A 247 -4.90 15.43 22.82
N LYS A 248 -4.99 16.65 22.27
CA LYS A 248 -5.85 17.72 22.80
C LYS A 248 -7.27 17.63 22.26
N VAL A 249 -7.42 17.34 20.97
CA VAL A 249 -8.74 17.28 20.32
C VAL A 249 -9.45 15.96 20.59
N ALA A 250 -8.70 14.89 20.85
CA ALA A 250 -9.24 13.55 21.06
C ALA A 250 -8.54 12.81 22.22
N PRO A 251 -8.62 13.32 23.46
CA PRO A 251 -7.91 12.73 24.61
C PRO A 251 -8.40 11.32 25.00
N LYS A 252 -9.54 10.87 24.47
CA LYS A 252 -10.11 9.54 24.69
C LYS A 252 -9.78 8.54 23.56
N VAL A 253 -9.03 8.97 22.55
CA VAL A 253 -8.61 8.11 21.44
C VAL A 253 -7.17 7.69 21.63
N THR A 254 -6.91 6.40 21.45
CA THR A 254 -5.56 5.85 21.43
C THR A 254 -5.27 5.27 20.05
N VAL A 255 -4.26 5.80 19.37
CA VAL A 255 -3.75 5.20 18.12
C VAL A 255 -2.81 4.07 18.51
N LYS A 256 -3.08 2.85 18.07
CA LYS A 256 -2.30 1.65 18.41
C LYS A 256 -1.16 1.41 17.44
N ARG A 257 -1.40 1.72 16.16
CA ARG A 257 -0.44 1.63 15.06
C ARG A 257 -0.97 2.39 13.87
N PHE A 258 -0.05 2.82 13.01
CA PHE A 258 -0.37 3.33 11.70
C PHE A 258 0.69 2.86 10.70
N LEU A 259 0.32 2.85 9.42
CA LEU A 259 1.26 2.73 8.33
C LEU A 259 0.96 3.85 7.34
N ARG A 260 2.01 4.24 6.63
CA ARG A 260 1.96 5.18 5.53
C ARG A 260 2.94 4.70 4.49
N TRP A 261 2.41 4.26 3.36
CA TRP A 261 3.18 3.71 2.27
C TRP A 261 3.02 4.57 1.04
N GLN A 262 4.09 4.75 0.29
CA GLN A 262 4.05 5.31 -1.05
C GLN A 262 4.29 4.21 -2.08
N VAL A 263 3.51 4.21 -3.16
CA VAL A 263 3.71 3.27 -4.27
C VAL A 263 5.15 3.37 -4.77
N GLY A 264 5.82 2.23 -4.85
CA GLY A 264 7.18 2.14 -5.40
C GLY A 264 8.28 2.71 -4.50
N GLU A 265 8.01 3.11 -3.25
CA GLU A 265 9.06 3.58 -2.32
C GLU A 265 10.05 2.47 -1.97
N GLU A 266 11.30 2.78 -1.66
CA GLU A 266 12.27 1.77 -1.21
C GLU A 266 11.85 1.18 0.15
N ILE A 267 12.00 -0.15 0.32
CA ILE A 267 11.67 -0.90 1.54
C ILE A 267 12.97 -1.41 2.17
#